data_AF-A0AB33XGY7-F1
#
_entry.id   AF-A0AB33XGY7-F1
#
_cell.length_a   1.000
_cell.length_b   1.000
_cell.length_c   1.000
_cell.angle_alpha   90.00
_cell.angle_beta   90.00
_cell.angle_gamma   90.00
#
_symmetry.space_group_name_H-M   'P 1'
#
loop_
_entity.id
_entity.type
_entity.pdbx_description
1 polymer ?
#
loop_
_entity_poly.entity_id
_entity_poly.type
_entity_poly.pdbx_seq_one_letter_code
_entity_poly.pdbx_strand_id
1 'polypeptide(L)'
;MGAQLLKDPTTKIFYDKFQLKISPKKVLEILENRFENANKHGTNQHEKEDRKKAHTLYISEKVMNSVEEYLNEFGAFRENKSVFVQDAIVFYLEHKKKEMKQMLLDKASKL
;
A
#
# COMPACT_ATOMS: atom_id res chain seq x y z
N MET A 1 23.97 14.84 -14.93
CA MET A 1 24.04 13.76 -13.92
C MET A 1 23.03 12.62 -14.19
N GLY A 2 22.80 12.21 -15.45
CA GLY A 2 21.81 11.17 -15.78
C GLY A 2 22.35 9.73 -15.82
N ALA A 3 23.66 9.54 -15.91
CA ALA A 3 24.29 8.23 -16.16
C ALA A 3 24.61 7.42 -14.89
N GLN A 4 24.48 7.99 -13.69
CA GLN A 4 24.77 7.28 -12.43
C GLN A 4 23.58 6.51 -11.87
N LEU A 5 22.34 6.90 -12.19
CA LEU A 5 21.12 6.23 -11.71
C LEU A 5 20.84 4.88 -12.39
N LEU A 6 21.37 4.67 -13.61
CA LEU A 6 21.29 3.40 -14.31
C LEU A 6 22.20 2.30 -13.71
N LYS A 7 23.02 2.66 -12.73
CA LYS A 7 23.97 1.76 -12.06
C LYS A 7 23.39 1.10 -10.81
N ASP A 8 22.31 1.65 -10.25
CA ASP A 8 21.62 1.01 -9.12
C ASP A 8 20.79 -0.19 -9.63
N PRO A 9 21.07 -1.43 -9.16
CA PRO A 9 20.42 -2.63 -9.68
C PRO A 9 18.89 -2.61 -9.53
N THR A 10 18.40 -2.06 -8.42
CA THR A 10 16.97 -1.99 -8.10
C THR A 10 16.23 -1.04 -9.05
N THR A 11 16.88 0.09 -9.35
CA THR A 11 16.35 1.12 -10.24
C THR A 11 16.40 0.64 -11.69
N LYS A 12 17.48 -0.03 -12.09
CA LYS A 12 17.61 -0.64 -13.42
C LYS A 12 16.55 -1.74 -13.66
N ILE A 13 16.30 -2.61 -12.67
CA ILE A 13 15.25 -3.64 -12.76
C ILE A 13 13.87 -3.00 -12.95
N PHE A 14 13.58 -1.89 -12.27
CA PHE A 14 12.33 -1.17 -12.45
C PHE A 14 12.21 -0.59 -13.88
N TYR A 15 13.24 0.09 -14.38
CA TYR A 15 13.21 0.65 -15.74
C TYR A 15 13.15 -0.43 -16.85
N ASP A 16 13.93 -1.51 -16.71
CA ASP A 16 13.96 -2.62 -17.67
C ASP A 16 12.64 -3.40 -17.67
N LYS A 17 12.03 -3.64 -16.50
CA LYS A 17 10.74 -4.34 -16.39
C LYS A 17 9.59 -3.60 -17.05
N PHE A 18 9.67 -2.26 -17.14
CA PHE A 18 8.63 -1.43 -17.73
C PHE A 18 8.98 -0.87 -19.11
N GLN A 19 10.15 -1.20 -19.70
CA GLN A 19 10.57 -0.77 -21.05
C GLN A 19 10.41 0.75 -21.29
N LEU A 20 10.59 1.56 -20.23
CA LEU A 20 10.21 2.97 -20.27
C LEU A 20 11.30 3.79 -20.99
N LYS A 21 11.09 4.08 -22.29
CA LYS A 21 11.80 5.11 -23.06
C LYS A 21 11.42 6.53 -22.62
N ILE A 22 11.31 6.79 -21.32
CA ILE A 22 10.71 8.01 -20.78
C ILE A 22 11.65 8.69 -19.80
N SER A 23 11.74 10.02 -19.86
CA SER A 23 12.64 10.81 -19.02
C SER A 23 12.28 10.69 -17.53
N PRO A 24 13.27 10.77 -16.61
CA PRO A 24 13.02 10.68 -15.16
C PRO A 24 11.95 11.66 -14.63
N LYS A 25 11.87 12.88 -15.19
CA LYS A 25 10.83 13.87 -14.84
C LYS A 25 9.41 13.37 -15.15
N LYS A 26 9.24 12.72 -16.30
CA LYS A 26 7.94 12.16 -16.70
C LYS A 26 7.59 10.92 -15.90
N VAL A 27 8.58 10.19 -15.38
CA VAL A 27 8.35 9.10 -14.42
C VAL A 27 7.85 9.64 -13.08
N LEU A 28 8.43 10.72 -12.56
CA LEU A 28 7.95 11.39 -11.35
C LEU A 28 6.51 11.90 -11.52
N GLU A 29 6.21 12.56 -12.63
CA GLU A 29 4.86 13.05 -12.96
C GLU A 29 3.84 11.90 -13.07
N ILE A 30 4.21 10.76 -13.67
CA ILE A 30 3.36 9.57 -13.73
C ILE A 30 3.14 8.97 -12.33
N LEU A 31 4.17 8.96 -11.48
CA LEU A 31 4.06 8.47 -10.11
C LEU A 31 3.13 9.38 -9.30
N GLU A 32 3.31 10.70 -9.34
CA GLU A 32 2.44 11.68 -8.69
C GLU A 32 0.99 11.54 -9.16
N ASN A 33 0.76 11.48 -10.47
CA ASN A 33 -0.58 11.25 -11.04
C ASN A 33 -1.18 9.91 -10.59
N ARG A 34 -0.39 8.83 -10.45
CA ARG A 34 -0.88 7.54 -9.93
C ARG A 34 -1.25 7.62 -8.45
N PHE A 35 -0.48 8.31 -7.62
CA PHE A 35 -0.83 8.49 -6.21
C PHE A 35 -2.08 9.37 -6.06
N GLU A 36 -2.19 10.45 -6.83
CA GLU A 36 -3.40 11.26 -6.86
C GLU A 36 -4.62 10.47 -7.33
N ASN A 37 -4.48 9.67 -8.40
CA ASN A 37 -5.57 8.85 -8.90
C ASN A 37 -5.91 7.70 -7.96
N ALA A 38 -4.96 7.13 -7.21
CA ALA A 38 -5.24 6.15 -6.17
C ALA A 38 -6.02 6.74 -4.99
N ASN A 39 -5.78 8.01 -4.67
CA ASN A 39 -6.54 8.74 -3.65
C ASN A 39 -7.92 9.18 -4.18
N LYS A 40 -8.03 9.57 -5.46
CA LYS A 40 -9.30 9.93 -6.14
C LYS A 40 -10.18 8.71 -6.47
N HIS A 41 -9.59 7.53 -6.71
CA HIS A 41 -10.35 6.28 -6.85
C HIS A 41 -10.94 5.78 -5.53
N GLY A 42 -10.52 6.34 -4.39
CA GLY A 42 -11.21 6.20 -3.11
C GLY A 42 -12.54 6.96 -3.03
N THR A 43 -12.81 7.93 -3.93
CA THR A 43 -14.06 8.72 -3.89
C THR A 43 -15.03 8.41 -5.03
N ASN A 44 -14.57 7.87 -6.17
CA ASN A 44 -15.42 7.65 -7.36
C ASN A 44 -15.78 6.18 -7.64
N GLN A 45 -15.51 5.26 -6.71
CA GLN A 45 -16.03 3.87 -6.76
C GLN A 45 -17.13 3.59 -5.72
N HIS A 46 -17.76 4.65 -5.19
CA HIS A 46 -18.81 4.54 -4.16
C HIS A 46 -20.15 3.91 -4.64
N GLU A 47 -20.24 3.38 -5.86
CA GLU A 47 -21.44 2.67 -6.35
C GLU A 47 -21.23 1.18 -6.64
N LYS A 48 -20.03 0.62 -6.42
CA LYS A 48 -19.93 -0.82 -6.17
C LYS A 48 -20.00 -1.01 -4.68
N GLU A 49 -21.24 -1.13 -4.19
CA GLU A 49 -21.67 -1.46 -2.83
C GLU A 49 -20.56 -2.03 -1.94
N ASP A 50 -20.44 -1.53 -0.70
CA ASP A 50 -19.71 -2.13 0.45
C ASP A 50 -20.22 -3.56 0.77
N ARG A 51 -20.19 -4.43 -0.23
CA ARG A 51 -20.61 -5.81 -0.17
C ARG A 51 -19.51 -6.57 0.56
N LYS A 52 -19.80 -6.98 1.78
CA LYS A 52 -18.98 -7.93 2.51
C LYS A 52 -18.94 -9.24 1.74
N LYS A 53 -17.74 -9.66 1.34
CA LYS A 53 -17.49 -10.95 0.73
C LYS A 53 -16.63 -11.78 1.67
N ALA A 54 -17.02 -13.03 1.91
CA ALA A 54 -16.19 -13.95 2.68
C ALA A 54 -14.96 -14.34 1.86
N HIS A 55 -13.79 -14.30 2.51
CA HIS A 55 -12.51 -14.71 1.96
C HIS A 55 -11.85 -15.70 2.93
N THR A 56 -11.14 -16.70 2.37
CA THR A 56 -10.35 -17.64 3.16
C THR A 56 -8.88 -17.28 3.01
N LEU A 57 -8.20 -17.10 4.14
CA LEU A 57 -6.78 -16.74 4.22
C LEU A 57 -6.11 -17.61 5.28
N TYR A 58 -4.85 -17.96 5.07
CA TYR A 58 -4.05 -18.65 6.08
C TYR A 58 -3.41 -17.63 7.02
N ILE A 59 -3.65 -17.79 8.32
CA ILE A 59 -3.04 -17.00 9.39
C ILE A 59 -2.46 -18.01 10.38
N SER A 60 -1.24 -17.77 10.87
CA SER A 60 -0.62 -18.65 11.85
C SER A 60 -1.45 -18.69 13.14
N GLU A 61 -1.59 -19.87 13.73
CA GLU A 61 -2.33 -20.10 14.98
C GLU A 61 -1.88 -19.14 16.10
N LYS A 62 -0.57 -18.96 16.29
CA LYS A 62 -0.02 -18.00 17.27
C LYS A 62 -0.61 -16.59 17.12
N VAL A 63 -0.70 -16.08 15.91
CA VAL A 63 -1.23 -14.73 15.65
C VAL A 63 -2.72 -14.69 15.91
N MET A 64 -3.47 -15.72 15.49
CA MET A 64 -4.91 -15.78 15.73
C MET A 64 -5.21 -15.85 17.23
N ASN A 65 -4.44 -16.63 18.00
CA ASN A 65 -4.57 -16.70 19.45
C ASN A 65 -4.33 -15.34 20.11
N SER A 66 -3.30 -14.60 19.70
CA SER A 66 -3.07 -13.24 20.21
C SER A 66 -4.19 -12.26 19.86
N VAL A 67 -4.83 -12.41 18.68
CA VAL A 67 -6.01 -11.61 18.32
C VAL A 67 -7.20 -11.98 19.21
N GLU A 68 -7.41 -13.26 19.49
CA GLU A 68 -8.47 -13.74 20.36
C GLU A 68 -8.29 -13.27 21.80
N GLU A 69 -7.08 -13.40 22.36
CA GLU A 69 -6.71 -12.87 23.67
C GLU A 69 -6.99 -11.37 23.76
N TYR A 70 -6.53 -10.59 22.78
CA TYR A 70 -6.77 -9.15 22.72
C TYR A 70 -8.26 -8.81 22.70
N LEU A 71 -9.05 -9.47 21.85
CA LEU A 71 -10.49 -9.21 21.75
C LEU A 71 -11.24 -9.57 23.03
N ASN A 72 -10.78 -10.61 23.74
CA ASN A 72 -11.37 -11.01 25.02
C ASN A 72 -11.05 -10.02 26.15
N GLU A 73 -9.82 -9.50 26.19
CA GLU A 73 -9.37 -8.61 27.27
C GLU A 73 -9.70 -7.13 27.03
N PHE A 74 -9.61 -6.68 25.78
CA PHE A 74 -9.64 -5.27 25.39
C PHE A 74 -10.62 -4.96 24.26
N GLY A 75 -11.27 -5.97 23.67
CA GLY A 75 -12.16 -5.78 22.52
C GLY A 75 -13.31 -4.84 22.83
N ALA A 76 -13.57 -3.91 21.91
CA ALA A 76 -14.69 -3.00 22.05
C ALA A 76 -16.04 -3.73 21.88
N PHE A 77 -17.13 -3.12 22.34
CA PHE A 77 -18.46 -3.69 22.17
C PHE A 77 -18.77 -3.96 20.68
N ARG A 78 -19.06 -5.23 20.36
CA ARG A 78 -19.32 -5.78 19.00
C ARG A 78 -18.09 -5.92 18.09
N GLU A 79 -16.89 -5.70 18.60
CA GLU A 79 -15.68 -6.04 17.88
C GLU A 79 -15.53 -7.55 17.80
N ASN A 80 -15.33 -8.07 16.59
CA ASN A 80 -15.11 -9.49 16.34
C ASN A 80 -13.93 -9.66 15.39
N LYS A 81 -13.45 -10.90 15.24
CA LYS A 81 -12.26 -11.22 14.41
C LYS A 81 -12.32 -10.61 13.01
N SER A 82 -13.49 -10.63 12.37
CA SER A 82 -13.65 -10.08 11.02
C SER A 82 -13.50 -8.57 11.00
N VAL A 83 -14.08 -7.86 11.98
CA VAL A 83 -13.95 -6.40 12.12
C VAL A 83 -12.50 -6.04 12.42
N PHE A 84 -11.89 -6.69 13.41
CA PHE A 84 -10.50 -6.46 13.79
C PHE A 84 -9.54 -6.66 12.62
N VAL A 85 -9.66 -7.79 11.89
CA VAL A 85 -8.80 -8.08 10.74
C VAL A 85 -9.05 -7.10 9.60
N GLN A 86 -10.30 -6.71 9.34
CA GLN A 86 -10.62 -5.70 8.34
C GLN A 86 -9.96 -4.37 8.66
N ASP A 87 -10.09 -3.88 9.90
CA ASP A 87 -9.53 -2.60 10.33
C ASP A 87 -8.01 -2.63 10.32
N ALA A 88 -7.40 -3.74 10.74
CA ALA A 88 -5.95 -3.94 10.66
C ALA A 88 -5.42 -3.89 9.22
N ILE A 89 -6.14 -4.50 8.27
CA ILE A 89 -5.78 -4.45 6.84
C ILE A 89 -5.87 -3.01 6.32
N VAL A 90 -6.96 -2.30 6.61
CA VAL A 90 -7.15 -0.90 6.19
C VAL A 90 -6.04 -0.03 6.76
N PHE A 91 -5.77 -0.13 8.06
CA PHE A 91 -4.72 0.61 8.73
C PHE A 91 -3.35 0.35 8.10
N TYR A 92 -3.00 -0.91 7.86
CA TYR A 92 -1.70 -1.27 7.29
C TYR A 92 -1.55 -0.83 5.84
N LEU A 93 -2.62 -0.87 5.05
CA LEU A 93 -2.62 -0.36 3.67
C LEU A 93 -2.32 1.14 3.63
N GLU A 94 -2.96 1.93 4.49
CA GLU A 94 -2.71 3.38 4.58
C GLU A 94 -1.28 3.68 5.06
N HIS A 95 -0.80 2.94 6.06
CA HIS A 95 0.59 3.01 6.49
C HIS A 95 1.56 2.74 5.33
N LYS A 96 1.34 1.65 4.57
CA LYS A 96 2.19 1.29 3.42
C LYS A 96 2.19 2.33 2.31
N LYS A 97 1.03 2.90 1.98
CA LYS A 97 0.94 4.00 1.01
C LYS A 97 1.77 5.20 1.45
N LYS A 98 1.70 5.56 2.74
CA LYS A 98 2.47 6.67 3.31
C LYS A 98 3.98 6.40 3.28
N GLU A 99 4.42 5.21 3.70
CA GLU A 99 5.84 4.80 3.62
C GLU A 99 6.38 4.88 2.19
N MET A 100 5.63 4.34 1.21
CA MET A 100 6.04 4.37 -0.20
C MET A 100 6.14 5.78 -0.73
N LYS A 101 5.16 6.65 -0.42
CA LYS A 101 5.20 8.06 -0.82
C LYS A 101 6.45 8.75 -0.27
N GLN A 102 6.74 8.56 1.01
CA GLN A 102 7.92 9.16 1.64
C GLN A 102 9.22 8.67 1.01
N MET A 103 9.36 7.35 0.82
CA MET A 103 10.54 6.77 0.17
C MET A 103 10.76 7.32 -1.25
N LEU A 104 9.68 7.56 -2.01
CA LEU A 104 9.78 8.13 -3.35
C LEU A 104 10.17 9.62 -3.32
N LEU A 105 9.64 10.40 -2.38
CA LEU A 105 10.03 11.79 -2.18
C LEU A 105 11.50 11.91 -1.76
N ASP A 106 11.97 11.05 -0.87
CA ASP A 106 13.36 11.04 -0.41
C ASP A 106 14.35 10.64 -1.52
N LYS A 107 13.91 9.83 -2.50
CA LYS A 107 14.70 9.52 -3.70
C LYS A 107 14.68 10.69 -4.69
N ALA A 108 13.54 11.38 -4.82
CA ALA A 108 13.38 12.55 -5.67
C ALA A 108 14.15 13.78 -5.17
N SER A 109 14.34 13.93 -3.85
CA SER A 109 15.09 15.05 -3.26
C SER A 109 16.61 14.87 -3.31
N LYS A 110 17.09 13.64 -3.52
CA LYS A 110 18.52 13.29 -3.70
C LYS A 110 18.95 13.30 -5.18
N LEU A 111 18.02 13.63 -6.08
CA LEU A 111 18.20 13.83 -7.52
C LEU A 111 18.64 15.27 -7.81
#